data_AF-A0A246RJV7-F1
#
_entry.id   AF-A0A246RJV7-F1
#
_cell.length_a   1.000
_cell.length_b   1.000
_cell.length_c   1.000
_cell.angle_alpha   90.00
_cell.angle_beta   90.00
_cell.angle_gamma   90.00
#
_symmetry.space_group_name_H-M   'P 1'
#
loop_
_entity.id
_entity.type
_entity.pdbx_description
1 polymer ?
#
loop_
_entity_poly.entity_id
_entity_poly.type
_entity_poly.pdbx_seq_one_letter_code
_entity_poly.pdbx_strand_id
1 'polypeptide(L)'
;MIRFSQDEALVLSDWLHRMMGTAAFDELVDRDRAVWSPLYRISGTLETSLAEVFRPDYPVRLQDARNRLLDALGEVGRHQPARPDARAAHAVPQPPTFRSVWG
;
A
#
# COMPACT_ATOMS: atom_id res chain seq x y z
N MET A 1 -5.39 -1.74 24.89
CA MET A 1 -4.26 -2.32 24.14
C MET A 1 -4.81 -2.91 22.85
N ILE A 2 -4.31 -2.49 21.69
CA ILE A 2 -4.72 -3.08 20.41
C ILE A 2 -4.01 -4.43 20.28
N ARG A 3 -4.73 -5.46 19.83
CA ARG A 3 -4.18 -6.79 19.57
C ARG A 3 -4.33 -7.10 18.10
N PHE A 4 -3.26 -7.63 17.52
CA PHE A 4 -3.25 -8.19 16.18
C PHE A 4 -3.28 -9.72 16.28
N SER A 5 -3.99 -10.36 15.36
CA SER A 5 -3.77 -11.76 15.03
C SER A 5 -2.37 -11.97 14.45
N GLN A 6 -1.94 -13.24 14.38
CA GLN A 6 -0.64 -13.59 13.82
C GLN A 6 -0.51 -13.12 12.36
N ASP A 7 -1.58 -13.28 11.58
CA ASP A 7 -1.61 -12.89 10.16
C ASP A 7 -1.54 -11.37 9.99
N GLU A 8 -2.30 -10.62 10.79
CA GLU A 8 -2.25 -9.15 10.79
C GLU A 8 -0.86 -8.64 11.16
N ALA A 9 -0.26 -9.22 12.20
CA ALA A 9 1.07 -8.84 12.66
C ALA A 9 2.14 -9.08 11.58
N LEU A 10 2.11 -10.26 10.93
CA LEU A 10 3.01 -10.62 9.84
C LEU A 10 2.89 -9.64 8.66
N VAL A 11 1.67 -9.42 8.17
CA VAL A 11 1.42 -8.57 7.00
C VAL A 11 1.74 -7.11 7.28
N LEU A 12 1.39 -6.61 8.48
CA LEU A 12 1.68 -5.24 8.87
C LEU A 12 3.18 -5.00 9.06
N SER A 13 3.89 -5.93 9.70
CA SER A 13 5.34 -5.84 9.89
C SER A 13 6.07 -5.78 8.55
N ASP A 14 5.71 -6.67 7.61
CA ASP A 14 6.29 -6.68 6.27
C ASP A 14 6.02 -5.38 5.50
N TRP A 15 4.79 -4.88 5.59
CA TRP A 15 4.40 -3.65 4.90
C TRP A 15 5.12 -2.42 5.48
N LEU A 16 5.19 -2.30 6.82
CA LEU A 16 5.91 -1.21 7.48
C LEU A 16 7.39 -1.22 7.12
N HIS A 17 8.02 -2.40 7.10
CA HIS A 17 9.43 -2.54 6.71
C HIS A 17 9.69 -2.05 5.27
N ARG A 18 8.75 -2.29 4.34
CA ARG A 18 8.87 -1.84 2.94
C ARG A 18 8.53 -0.37 2.74
N MET A 19 7.65 0.20 3.56
CA MET A 19 7.10 1.54 3.35
C MET A 19 7.78 2.63 4.17
N MET A 20 8.16 2.35 5.42
CA MET A 20 8.79 3.34 6.29
C MET A 20 10.12 3.83 5.71
N GLY A 21 10.33 5.15 5.68
CA GLY A 21 11.52 5.76 5.09
C GLY A 21 11.45 5.92 3.56
N THR A 22 10.34 5.55 2.93
CA THR A 22 10.09 5.94 1.54
C THR A 22 9.57 7.37 1.49
N ALA A 23 10.00 8.16 0.50
CA ALA A 23 9.60 9.56 0.37
C ALA A 23 8.06 9.74 0.32
N ALA A 24 7.35 8.81 -0.35
CA ALA A 24 5.89 8.86 -0.43
C ALA A 24 5.20 8.60 0.92
N PHE A 25 5.75 7.70 1.74
CA PHE A 25 5.23 7.44 3.08
C PHE A 25 5.56 8.59 4.03
N ASP A 26 6.79 9.09 4.00
CA ASP A 26 7.22 10.20 4.85
C ASP A 26 6.41 11.46 4.55
N GLU A 27 6.15 11.78 3.27
CA GLU A 27 5.28 12.91 2.88
C GLU A 27 3.86 12.74 3.43
N LEU A 28 3.31 11.53 3.44
CA LEU A 28 1.97 11.25 3.98
C LEU A 28 1.93 11.45 5.50
N VAL A 29 2.90 10.88 6.22
CA VAL A 29 2.93 10.92 7.68
C VAL A 29 3.30 12.31 8.19
N ASP A 30 4.16 13.05 7.51
CA ASP A 30 4.57 14.40 7.93
C ASP A 30 3.43 15.43 7.86
N ARG A 31 2.33 15.15 7.15
CA ARG A 31 1.10 15.97 7.20
C ARG A 31 0.46 15.97 8.59
N ASP A 32 0.61 14.89 9.34
CA ASP A 32 0.27 14.80 10.76
C ASP A 32 1.38 14.09 11.53
N ARG A 33 2.37 14.89 11.94
CA ARG A 33 3.58 14.39 12.59
C ARG A 33 3.32 13.64 13.90
N ALA A 34 2.15 13.81 14.53
CA ALA A 34 1.80 13.07 15.74
C ALA A 34 1.67 11.56 15.49
N VAL A 35 1.34 11.16 14.24
CA VAL A 35 1.18 9.76 13.83
C VAL A 35 2.49 8.96 13.88
N TRP A 36 3.66 9.62 13.85
CA TRP A 36 4.94 8.94 14.07
C TRP A 36 5.01 8.22 15.41
N SER A 37 4.42 8.77 16.48
CA SER A 37 4.45 8.16 17.81
C SER A 37 3.81 6.76 17.85
N PRO A 38 2.54 6.57 17.43
CA PRO A 38 1.96 5.23 17.37
C PRO A 38 2.64 4.33 16.33
N LEU A 39 3.11 4.86 15.19
CA LEU A 39 3.82 4.07 14.18
C LEU A 39 5.11 3.46 14.73
N TYR A 40 5.97 4.25 15.38
CA TYR A 40 7.19 3.73 16.01
C TYR A 40 6.90 2.72 17.11
N ARG A 41 5.85 2.95 17.91
CA ARG A 41 5.44 1.98 18.94
C ARG A 41 5.02 0.65 18.31
N ILE A 42 4.21 0.69 17.25
CA ILE A 42 3.73 -0.52 16.56
C ILE A 42 4.91 -1.24 15.88
N SER A 43 5.74 -0.53 15.11
CA SER A 43 6.92 -1.11 14.45
C SER A 43 7.86 -1.81 15.44
N GLY A 44 8.24 -1.11 16.51
CA GLY A 44 9.13 -1.68 17.53
C GLY A 44 8.52 -2.88 18.27
N THR A 45 7.19 -2.88 18.48
CA THR A 45 6.50 -4.04 19.08
C THR A 45 6.51 -5.25 18.13
N LEU A 46 6.28 -5.02 16.83
CA LEU A 46 6.26 -6.08 15.82
C LEU A 46 7.66 -6.68 15.61
N GLU A 47 8.70 -5.84 15.49
CA GLU A 47 10.10 -6.25 15.34
C GLU A 47 10.56 -7.15 16.50
N THR A 48 10.12 -6.87 17.72
CA THR A 48 10.51 -7.64 18.93
C THR A 48 9.69 -8.90 19.14
N SER A 49 8.46 -8.96 18.61
CA SER A 49 7.53 -10.07 18.87
C SER A 49 7.52 -11.14 17.77
N LEU A 50 7.97 -10.82 16.55
CA LEU A 50 7.86 -11.71 15.39
C LEU A 50 9.18 -12.42 15.07
N ALA A 51 9.51 -13.48 15.80
CA ALA A 51 10.62 -14.38 15.43
C ALA A 51 10.41 -15.06 14.07
N GLU A 52 9.17 -15.12 13.60
CA GLU A 52 8.75 -15.79 12.37
C GLU A 52 9.32 -15.19 11.08
N VAL A 53 9.73 -13.91 11.10
CA VAL A 53 10.35 -13.24 9.94
C VAL A 53 11.71 -13.84 9.57
N PHE A 54 12.35 -14.53 10.52
CA PHE A 54 13.64 -15.19 10.32
C PHE A 54 13.51 -16.64 9.84
N ARG A 55 12.29 -17.15 9.70
CA ARG A 55 12.08 -18.52 9.22
C ARG A 55 12.36 -18.63 7.71
N PRO A 56 12.92 -19.75 7.23
CA PRO A 56 13.20 -19.94 5.81
C PRO A 56 11.93 -20.00 4.95
N ASP A 57 10.79 -20.39 5.52
CA ASP A 57 9.49 -20.41 4.87
C ASP A 57 8.68 -19.12 5.04
N TYR A 58 9.31 -18.04 5.55
CA TYR A 58 8.67 -16.75 5.76
C TYR A 58 7.88 -16.23 4.54
N PRO A 59 8.42 -16.26 3.30
CA PRO A 59 7.68 -15.74 2.14
C PRO A 59 6.36 -16.46 1.89
N VAL A 60 6.33 -17.77 2.08
CA VAL A 60 5.12 -18.59 1.89
C VAL A 60 4.11 -18.24 2.98
N ARG A 61 4.55 -18.19 4.24
CA ARG A 61 3.69 -17.87 5.39
C ARG A 61 3.10 -16.46 5.31
N LEU A 62 3.88 -15.49 4.85
CA LEU A 62 3.42 -14.12 4.60
C LEU A 62 2.34 -14.09 3.52
N GLN A 63 2.53 -14.83 2.42
CA GLN A 63 1.55 -14.87 1.34
C GLN A 63 0.25 -15.55 1.78
N ASP A 64 0.33 -16.65 2.52
CA ASP A 64 -0.84 -17.34 3.05
C ASP A 64 -1.61 -16.47 4.04
N ALA A 65 -0.91 -15.76 4.93
CA ALA A 65 -1.51 -14.78 5.84
C ALA A 65 -2.24 -13.67 5.06
N ARG A 66 -1.61 -13.14 4.02
CA ARG A 66 -2.23 -12.14 3.15
C ARG A 66 -3.51 -12.66 2.51
N ASN A 67 -3.49 -13.87 1.97
CA ASN A 67 -4.66 -14.48 1.34
C ASN A 67 -5.81 -14.64 2.35
N ARG A 68 -5.53 -15.18 3.56
CA ARG A 68 -6.53 -15.32 4.62
C ARG A 68 -7.15 -13.99 5.04
N LEU A 69 -6.36 -12.92 5.15
CA LEU A 69 -6.87 -11.59 5.47
C LEU A 69 -7.71 -10.99 4.35
N LEU A 70 -7.30 -11.17 3.09
CA LEU A 70 -8.07 -10.71 1.94
C LEU A 70 -9.42 -11.42 1.85
N ASP A 71 -9.44 -12.74 2.07
CA ASP A 71 -10.65 -13.53 2.13
C ASP A 71 -11.57 -13.05 3.27
N ALA A 72 -11.01 -12.74 4.44
CA ALA A 72 -11.75 -12.22 5.58
C ALA A 72 -12.33 -10.82 5.34
N LEU A 73 -11.65 -9.97 4.56
CA LEU A 73 -12.10 -8.61 4.22
C LEU A 73 -13.16 -8.59 3.11
N GLY A 74 -13.36 -9.69 2.38
CA GLY A 74 -14.35 -9.80 1.31
C GLY A 74 -14.17 -8.71 0.24
N GLU A 75 -15.20 -7.92 -0.02
CA GLU A 75 -15.18 -6.86 -1.03
C GLU A 75 -14.17 -5.74 -0.76
N VAL A 76 -13.89 -5.43 0.51
CA VAL A 76 -12.90 -4.41 0.90
C VAL A 76 -11.48 -4.86 0.54
N GLY A 77 -11.22 -6.17 0.57
CA GLY A 77 -9.93 -6.75 0.18
C GLY A 77 -9.71 -6.78 -1.33
N ARG A 78 -10.78 -6.66 -2.14
CA ARG A 78 -10.64 -6.65 -3.61
C ARG A 78 -10.24 -5.25 -4.04
N HIS A 79 -9.02 -5.12 -4.55
CA HIS A 79 -8.57 -3.90 -5.22
C HIS A 79 -9.53 -3.59 -6.37
N GLN A 80 -10.39 -2.58 -6.23
CA GLN A 80 -11.11 -2.01 -7.37
C GLN A 80 -10.03 -1.36 -8.25
N PRO A 81 -9.75 -1.88 -9.47
CA PRO A 81 -8.86 -1.15 -10.38
C PRO A 81 -9.46 0.24 -10.60
N ALA A 82 -8.59 1.26 -10.60
CA ALA A 82 -9.01 2.64 -10.86
C ALA A 82 -9.93 2.65 -12.08
N ARG A 83 -11.16 3.15 -11.90
CA ARG A 83 -12.11 3.29 -13.00
C ARG A 83 -11.42 4.12 -14.08
N PRO A 84 -11.24 3.61 -15.31
CA PRO A 84 -10.57 4.39 -16.36
C PRO A 84 -11.30 5.72 -16.50
N ASP A 85 -10.51 6.78 -16.43
CA ASP A 85 -10.94 8.15 -16.33
C ASP A 85 -11.91 8.44 -17.48
N ALA A 86 -13.19 8.62 -17.15
CA ALA A 86 -14.24 8.93 -18.13
C ALA A 86 -13.95 10.22 -18.94
N ARG A 87 -12.96 11.00 -18.52
CA ARG A 87 -12.47 12.20 -19.20
C ARG A 87 -11.71 11.88 -20.50
N ALA A 88 -11.08 10.72 -20.62
CA ALA A 88 -10.35 10.32 -21.83
C ALA A 88 -11.29 9.93 -22.99
N ALA A 89 -12.51 9.49 -22.69
CA ALA A 89 -13.46 9.00 -23.68
C ALA A 89 -14.17 10.12 -24.48
N HIS A 90 -13.95 11.40 -24.15
CA HIS A 90 -14.61 12.55 -24.80
C HIS A 90 -13.63 13.49 -25.52
N ALA A 91 -12.37 13.08 -25.73
CA ALA A 91 -11.46 13.85 -26.56
C ALA A 91 -11.89 13.77 -28.04
N VAL A 92 -12.66 14.76 -28.48
CA VAL A 92 -12.97 14.99 -29.89
C VAL A 92 -11.65 15.30 -30.61
N PRO A 93 -11.28 14.56 -31.67
CA PRO A 93 -10.07 14.88 -32.43
C PRO A 93 -10.23 16.25 -33.10
N GLN A 94 -9.33 17.17 -32.77
CA GLN A 94 -9.24 18.47 -33.45
C GLN A 94 -8.67 18.25 -34.86
N PRO A 95 -9.31 18.76 -35.92
CA PRO A 95 -8.74 18.68 -37.27
C PRO A 95 -7.46 19.53 -37.35
N PRO A 96 -6.46 19.12 -38.17
CA PRO A 96 -5.20 19.84 -38.26
C PRO A 96 -5.41 21.25 -38.80
N THR A 97 -4.94 22.25 -38.05
CA THR A 97 -4.94 23.65 -38.48
C THR A 97 -3.97 23.85 -39.66
N PHE A 98 -4.51 24.34 -40.76
CA PHE A 98 -3.83 24.64 -42.02
C PHE A 98 -2.94 25.89 -41.89
N ARG A 99 -1.74 25.74 -41.31
CA ARG A 99 -0.71 26.82 -41.38
C ARG A 99 0.70 26.25 -41.20
N SER A 100 1.18 25.51 -42.20
CA SER A 100 2.62 25.19 -42.37
C SER A 100 2.97 24.83 -43.82
N VAL A 101 2.28 25.40 -44.80
CA VAL A 101 2.66 25.33 -46.21
C VAL A 101 2.71 26.77 -46.72
N TRP A 102 3.93 27.28 -46.93
CA TRP A 102 4.35 28.64 -47.32
C TRP A 102 4.62 29.64 -46.18
N GLY A 103 5.93 29.91 -46.00
CA GLY A 103 6.55 30.88 -45.11
C GLY A 103 8.02 30.55 -44.93
#